data_AF-A0A929UK96-F1
#
_entry.id   AF-A0A929UK96-F1
#
_cell.length_a   1.000
_cell.length_b   1.000
_cell.length_c   1.000
_cell.angle_alpha   90.00
_cell.angle_beta   90.00
_cell.angle_gamma   90.00
#
_symmetry.space_group_name_H-M   'P 1'
#
loop_
_entity.id
_entity.type
_entity.pdbx_description
1 polymer ?
#
loop_
_entity_poly.entity_id
_entity_poly.type
_entity_poly.pdbx_seq_one_letter_code
_entity_poly.pdbx_strand_id
1 'polypeptide(L)'
;MHYEAPENEQNFATLLEMLNSMDVRKDDEEYQNPVDMMFDALKKKNSNHFAVRQYVKVKMAAGKTLKSILVSCGALLAPFDIQETRDITMYDELELGDRKTALFLLMSDADSTFNFLISMIYTQLFNLLCEKADDVYGGRLPVHVRCLI
;
A
#
# COMPACT_ATOMS: atom_id res chain seq x y z
N MET A 1 6.68 -4.24 -5.20
CA MET A 1 7.20 -3.30 -4.20
C MET A 1 7.71 -4.04 -2.99
N HIS A 2 6.88 -4.61 -2.11
CA HIS A 2 7.37 -5.25 -0.87
C HIS A 2 8.54 -6.27 -1.03
N TYR A 3 8.53 -7.09 -2.09
CA TYR A 3 9.57 -8.10 -2.33
C TYR A 3 10.75 -7.64 -3.22
N GLU A 4 10.63 -6.50 -3.89
CA GLU A 4 11.55 -6.13 -4.99
C GLU A 4 12.10 -4.70 -4.88
N ALA A 5 11.43 -3.81 -4.15
CA ALA A 5 11.86 -2.43 -3.96
C ALA A 5 12.66 -2.29 -2.65
N PRO A 6 13.63 -1.36 -2.57
CA PRO A 6 14.27 -0.96 -1.33
C PRO A 6 13.25 -0.61 -0.24
N GLU A 7 13.55 -0.86 1.04
CA GLU A 7 12.61 -0.64 2.15
C GLU A 7 12.03 0.79 2.18
N ASN A 8 12.85 1.80 1.88
CA ASN A 8 12.43 3.21 1.82
C ASN A 8 11.46 3.54 0.68
N GLU A 9 11.26 2.62 -0.27
CA GLU A 9 10.35 2.73 -1.41
C GLU A 9 9.12 1.80 -1.26
N GLN A 10 8.95 1.14 -0.11
CA GLN A 10 7.82 0.24 0.15
C GLN A 10 6.64 0.98 0.78
N ASN A 11 6.22 2.09 0.19
CA ASN A 11 5.16 2.95 0.74
C ASN A 11 4.16 3.42 -0.33
N PHE A 12 3.10 4.11 0.12
CA PHE A 12 2.05 4.62 -0.76
C PHE A 12 2.55 5.68 -1.74
N ALA A 13 3.58 6.44 -1.40
CA ALA A 13 4.16 7.43 -2.30
C ALA A 13 4.75 6.76 -3.56
N THR A 14 5.56 5.71 -3.40
CA THR A 14 6.09 4.96 -4.55
C THR A 14 4.99 4.27 -5.35
N LEU A 15 3.95 3.75 -4.69
CA LEU A 15 2.79 3.17 -5.39
C LEU A 15 2.08 4.22 -6.28
N LEU A 16 1.91 5.45 -5.79
CA LEU A 16 1.31 6.55 -6.54
C LEU A 16 2.19 6.97 -7.72
N GLU A 17 3.51 7.06 -7.53
CA GLU A 17 4.44 7.35 -8.63
C GLU A 17 4.40 6.28 -9.72
N MET A 18 4.32 5.01 -9.33
CA MET A 18 4.08 3.92 -10.27
C MET A 18 2.76 4.12 -11.02
N LEU A 19 1.65 4.38 -10.32
CA LEU A 19 0.36 4.60 -10.96
C LEU A 19 0.38 5.78 -11.94
N ASN A 20 1.00 6.89 -11.55
CA ASN A 20 1.12 8.10 -12.37
C ASN A 20 2.01 7.89 -13.61
N SER A 21 2.97 6.97 -13.55
CA SER A 21 3.82 6.60 -14.68
C SER A 21 3.22 5.52 -15.59
N MET A 22 2.09 4.90 -15.21
CA MET A 22 1.35 3.96 -16.06
C MET A 22 0.53 4.68 -17.14
N ASP A 23 1.21 5.28 -18.11
CA ASP A 23 0.53 5.82 -19.30
C ASP A 23 0.06 4.67 -20.23
N VAL A 24 -1.10 4.84 -20.83
CA VAL A 24 -1.71 3.89 -21.76
C VAL A 24 -2.08 4.62 -23.04
N ARG A 25 -1.55 4.18 -24.18
CA ARG A 25 -1.92 4.72 -25.49
C ARG A 25 -3.03 3.85 -26.08
N LYS A 26 -4.12 4.48 -26.53
CA LYS A 26 -5.32 3.76 -26.99
C LYS A 26 -5.10 3.08 -28.35
N ASP A 27 -4.23 3.65 -29.18
CA ASP A 27 -4.04 3.26 -30.58
C ASP A 27 -2.64 2.70 -30.85
N ASP A 28 -1.88 2.40 -29.80
CA ASP A 28 -0.50 1.91 -29.87
C ASP A 28 -0.31 0.83 -28.80
N GLU A 29 -0.55 -0.42 -29.18
CA GLU A 29 -0.41 -1.60 -28.30
C GLU A 29 1.05 -1.98 -28.06
N GLU A 30 1.98 -1.50 -28.90
CA GLU A 30 3.42 -1.73 -28.73
C GLU A 30 4.06 -0.75 -27.75
N TYR A 31 3.37 0.35 -27.43
CA TYR A 31 3.84 1.30 -26.43
C TYR A 31 4.06 0.64 -25.06
N GLN A 32 5.25 0.85 -24.52
CA GLN A 32 5.63 0.44 -23.17
C GLN A 32 5.86 1.67 -22.29
N ASN A 33 5.18 1.71 -21.14
CA ASN A 33 5.44 2.71 -20.11
C ASN A 33 6.55 2.25 -19.14
N PRO A 34 7.07 3.12 -18.25
CA PRO A 34 8.11 2.74 -17.29
C PRO A 34 7.77 1.53 -16.43
N VAL A 35 6.51 1.36 -16.04
CA VAL A 35 6.06 0.21 -15.24
C VAL A 35 6.08 -1.08 -16.07
N ASP A 36 5.68 -1.02 -17.35
CA ASP A 36 5.81 -2.16 -18.27
C ASP A 36 7.27 -2.63 -18.35
N MET A 37 8.20 -1.69 -18.54
CA MET A 37 9.63 -1.99 -18.62
C MET A 37 10.16 -2.60 -17.32
N MET A 38 9.69 -2.12 -16.16
CA MET A 38 10.05 -2.68 -14.86
C MET A 38 9.58 -4.12 -14.71
N PHE A 39 8.34 -4.43 -15.10
CA PHE A 39 7.82 -5.79 -15.04
C PHE A 39 8.47 -6.73 -16.07
N ASP A 40 8.87 -6.23 -17.24
CA ASP A 40 9.63 -7.00 -18.22
C ASP A 40 11.03 -7.35 -17.71
N ALA A 41 11.72 -6.41 -17.04
CA ALA A 41 12.99 -6.68 -16.39
C ALA A 41 12.84 -7.74 -15.29
N LEU A 42 11.79 -7.62 -14.46
CA LEU A 42 11.49 -8.60 -13.42
C LEU A 42 11.17 -9.98 -14.03
N LYS A 43 10.42 -10.03 -15.14
CA LYS A 43 10.10 -11.27 -15.87
C LYS A 43 11.34 -11.95 -16.43
N LYS A 44 12.33 -11.18 -16.92
CA LYS A 44 13.62 -11.73 -17.38
C LYS A 44 14.42 -12.37 -16.24
N LYS A 45 14.37 -11.78 -15.05
CA LYS A 45 15.03 -12.32 -13.84
C LYS A 45 14.29 -13.53 -13.27
N ASN A 46 12.96 -13.46 -13.19
CA ASN A 46 12.12 -14.54 -12.69
C ASN A 46 10.74 -14.52 -13.36
N SER A 47 10.55 -15.36 -14.38
CA SER A 47 9.32 -15.44 -15.14
C SER A 47 8.12 -15.97 -14.35
N ASN A 48 8.37 -16.74 -13.28
CA ASN A 48 7.34 -17.32 -12.42
C ASN A 48 7.00 -16.42 -11.21
N HIS A 49 7.56 -15.22 -11.14
CA HIS A 49 7.29 -14.28 -10.06
C HIS A 49 5.80 -13.91 -9.99
N PHE A 50 5.21 -13.92 -8.78
CA PHE A 50 3.78 -13.68 -8.58
C PHE A 50 3.34 -12.35 -9.20
N ALA A 51 4.08 -11.27 -8.94
CA ALA A 51 3.75 -9.94 -9.44
C ALA A 51 3.76 -9.88 -10.99
N VAL A 52 4.71 -10.55 -11.64
CA VAL A 52 4.77 -10.65 -13.12
C VAL A 52 3.52 -11.34 -13.65
N ARG A 53 3.13 -12.47 -13.04
CA ARG A 53 1.94 -13.22 -13.46
C ARG A 53 0.65 -12.41 -13.31
N GLN A 54 0.53 -11.59 -12.26
CA GLN A 54 -0.65 -10.72 -12.11
C GLN A 54 -0.60 -9.54 -13.09
N TYR A 55 0.56 -8.92 -13.29
CA TYR A 55 0.70 -7.79 -14.21
C TYR A 55 0.35 -8.16 -15.65
N VAL A 56 0.79 -9.33 -16.12
CA VAL A 56 0.44 -9.86 -17.45
C VAL A 56 -1.08 -9.95 -17.63
N LYS A 57 -1.83 -10.38 -16.60
CA LYS A 57 -3.31 -10.45 -16.68
C LYS A 57 -3.94 -9.08 -16.80
N VAL A 58 -3.43 -8.09 -16.06
CA VAL A 58 -3.91 -6.70 -16.17
C VAL A 58 -3.67 -6.18 -17.59
N LYS A 59 -2.48 -6.42 -18.17
CA LYS A 59 -2.13 -6.02 -19.53
C LYS A 59 -2.95 -6.69 -20.64
N MET A 60 -3.70 -7.77 -20.35
CA MET A 60 -4.64 -8.36 -21.31
C MET A 60 -5.90 -7.49 -21.52
N ALA A 61 -6.17 -6.53 -20.65
CA ALA A 61 -7.31 -5.63 -20.81
C ALA A 61 -7.07 -4.63 -21.94
N ALA A 62 -8.11 -4.33 -22.71
CA ALA A 62 -8.05 -3.32 -23.78
C ALA A 62 -7.67 -1.93 -23.23
N GLY A 63 -7.00 -1.10 -24.04
CA GLY A 63 -6.50 0.21 -23.61
C GLY A 63 -7.56 1.14 -22.99
N LYS A 64 -8.82 1.11 -23.47
CA LYS A 64 -9.93 1.85 -22.85
C LYS A 64 -10.26 1.36 -21.44
N THR A 65 -10.29 0.05 -21.24
CA THR A 65 -10.55 -0.59 -19.93
C THR A 65 -9.41 -0.33 -18.96
N LEU A 66 -8.16 -0.46 -19.42
CA LEU A 66 -6.98 -0.12 -18.63
C LEU A 66 -7.03 1.33 -18.13
N LYS A 67 -7.36 2.30 -19.00
CA LYS A 67 -7.54 3.69 -18.56
C LYS A 67 -8.62 3.84 -17.50
N SER A 68 -9.75 3.15 -17.64
CA SER A 68 -10.82 3.18 -16.63
C SER A 68 -10.32 2.65 -15.28
N ILE A 69 -9.57 1.55 -15.28
CA ILE A 69 -8.98 0.96 -14.07
C ILE A 69 -8.02 1.97 -13.41
N LEU A 70 -7.11 2.56 -14.19
CA LEU A 70 -6.13 3.53 -13.69
C LEU A 70 -6.81 4.77 -13.09
N VAL A 71 -7.85 5.29 -13.74
CA VAL A 71 -8.64 6.42 -13.20
C VAL A 71 -9.31 6.05 -11.88
N SER A 72 -9.90 4.86 -11.77
CA SER A 72 -10.50 4.38 -10.53
C SER A 72 -9.46 4.20 -9.41
N CYS A 73 -8.30 3.62 -9.70
CA CYS A 73 -7.20 3.51 -8.75
C CYS A 73 -6.71 4.89 -8.30
N GLY A 74 -6.57 5.84 -9.23
CA GLY A 74 -6.14 7.20 -8.91
C GLY A 74 -7.12 7.91 -7.99
N ALA A 75 -8.43 7.79 -8.26
CA ALA A 75 -9.45 8.37 -7.39
C ALA A 75 -9.46 7.76 -5.98
N LEU A 76 -9.23 6.46 -5.86
CA LEU A 76 -9.17 5.77 -4.56
C LEU A 76 -7.91 6.14 -3.76
N LEU A 77 -6.80 6.42 -4.44
CA LEU A 77 -5.52 6.73 -3.81
C LEU A 77 -5.25 8.23 -3.69
N ALA A 78 -6.10 9.09 -4.26
CA ALA A 78 -5.98 10.56 -4.21
C ALA A 78 -5.77 11.15 -2.79
N PRO A 79 -6.36 10.62 -1.70
CA PRO A 79 -6.06 11.14 -0.36
C PRO A 79 -4.59 11.03 0.04
N PHE A 80 -3.86 10.06 -0.53
CA PHE A 80 -2.43 9.86 -0.35
C PHE A 80 -1.59 10.75 -1.28
N ASP A 81 -2.19 11.61 -2.12
CA ASP A 81 -1.46 12.67 -2.83
C ASP A 81 -1.24 13.91 -1.96
N ILE A 82 -1.97 14.04 -0.86
CA ILE A 82 -1.82 15.11 0.13
C ILE A 82 -0.51 14.89 0.90
N GLN A 83 0.33 15.92 1.00
CA GLN A 83 1.67 15.82 1.60
C GLN A 83 1.60 15.28 3.04
N GLU A 84 0.67 15.78 3.83
CA GLU A 84 0.46 15.37 5.21
C GLU A 84 0.13 13.87 5.32
N THR A 85 -0.70 13.35 4.41
CA THR A 85 -1.02 11.91 4.35
C THR A 85 0.19 11.09 3.90
N ARG A 86 0.99 11.60 2.96
CA ARG A 86 2.21 10.93 2.51
C ARG A 86 3.21 10.80 3.63
N ASP A 87 3.45 11.88 4.37
CA ASP A 87 4.46 11.93 5.42
C ASP A 87 4.16 10.88 6.51
N ILE A 88 2.90 10.76 6.95
CA ILE A 88 2.51 9.77 7.96
C ILE A 88 2.48 8.32 7.46
N THR A 89 2.48 8.09 6.15
CA THR A 89 2.41 6.73 5.55
C THR A 89 3.70 6.34 4.82
N MET A 90 4.75 7.14 4.97
CA MET A 90 6.04 6.93 4.31
C MET A 90 6.84 5.80 4.95
N TYR A 91 6.74 5.65 6.27
CA TYR A 91 7.48 4.66 7.06
C TYR A 91 6.54 3.91 7.99
N ASP A 92 6.89 2.65 8.28
CA ASP A 92 6.19 1.89 9.32
C ASP A 92 6.70 2.31 10.70
N GLU A 93 5.83 2.96 11.47
CA GLU A 93 6.09 3.36 12.85
C GLU A 93 5.28 2.52 13.87
N LEU A 94 4.50 1.53 13.41
CA LEU A 94 3.54 0.78 14.23
C LEU A 94 4.13 -0.48 14.89
N GLU A 95 5.36 -0.42 15.37
CA GLU A 95 5.97 -1.53 16.12
C GLU A 95 5.37 -1.67 17.54
N LEU A 96 4.25 -2.40 17.64
CA LEU A 96 3.48 -2.57 18.88
C LEU A 96 3.60 -4.00 19.46
N GLY A 97 3.31 -4.13 20.76
CA GLY A 97 3.13 -5.43 21.44
C GLY A 97 4.30 -5.97 22.27
N ASP A 98 5.55 -5.60 21.97
CA ASP A 98 6.74 -6.13 22.68
C ASP A 98 7.13 -5.32 23.92
N ARG A 99 6.87 -4.01 23.88
CA ARG A 99 7.21 -3.06 24.94
C ARG A 99 5.99 -2.24 25.32
N LYS A 100 6.05 -1.62 26.51
CA LYS A 100 5.02 -0.68 26.93
C LYS A 100 5.05 0.54 26.01
N THR A 101 3.99 0.71 25.23
CA THR A 101 3.80 1.81 24.30
C THR A 101 2.45 2.47 24.57
N ALA A 102 2.40 3.80 24.51
CA ALA A 102 1.16 4.56 24.50
C ALA A 102 1.02 5.23 23.14
N LEU A 103 -0.05 4.90 22.42
CA LEU A 103 -0.38 5.50 21.12
C LEU A 103 -1.54 6.46 21.30
N PHE A 104 -1.37 7.70 20.84
CA PHE A 104 -2.42 8.72 20.82
C PHE A 104 -2.77 9.04 19.38
N LEU A 105 -4.03 8.81 19.01
CA LEU A 105 -4.56 9.17 17.71
C LEU A 105 -5.39 10.43 17.87
N LEU A 106 -4.83 11.57 17.48
CA LEU A 106 -5.46 12.88 17.63
C LEU A 106 -6.12 13.28 16.32
N MET A 107 -7.42 13.52 16.36
CA MET A 107 -8.23 13.90 15.21
C MET A 107 -9.12 15.08 15.56
N SER A 108 -9.45 15.88 14.54
CA SER A 108 -10.49 16.89 14.68
C SER A 108 -11.85 16.22 14.83
N ASP A 109 -12.64 16.65 15.82
CA ASP A 109 -14.04 16.25 15.98
C ASP A 109 -14.97 16.94 14.95
N ALA A 110 -14.49 18.01 14.31
CA ALA A 110 -15.22 18.80 13.33
C ALA A 110 -14.93 18.42 11.87
N ASP A 111 -13.84 17.68 11.59
CA ASP A 111 -13.42 17.35 10.23
C ASP A 111 -13.23 15.84 10.04
N SER A 112 -14.04 15.25 9.17
CA SER A 112 -14.06 13.81 8.87
C SER A 112 -13.16 13.41 7.70
N THR A 113 -12.48 14.35 7.05
CA THR A 113 -11.69 14.14 5.82
C THR A 113 -10.67 13.01 5.98
N PHE A 114 -10.04 12.90 7.16
CA PHE A 114 -8.97 11.94 7.45
C PHE A 114 -9.42 10.71 8.25
N ASN A 115 -10.73 10.48 8.40
CA ASN A 115 -11.24 9.34 9.17
C ASN A 115 -10.75 7.99 8.64
N PHE A 116 -10.49 7.89 7.33
CA PHE A 116 -9.97 6.67 6.72
C PHE A 116 -8.59 6.26 7.28
N LEU A 117 -7.75 7.23 7.67
CA LEU A 117 -6.43 6.96 8.24
C LEU A 117 -6.55 6.29 9.61
N ILE A 118 -7.48 6.76 10.43
CA ILE A 118 -7.75 6.15 11.73
C ILE A 118 -8.31 4.75 11.58
N SER A 119 -9.27 4.56 10.66
CA SER A 119 -9.79 3.23 10.37
C SER A 119 -8.70 2.27 9.88
N MET A 120 -7.77 2.76 9.05
CA MET A 120 -6.62 2.00 8.59
C MET A 120 -5.68 1.65 9.76
N ILE A 121 -5.31 2.63 10.58
CA ILE A 121 -4.45 2.43 11.77
C ILE A 121 -5.08 1.43 12.73
N TYR A 122 -6.38 1.55 13.03
CA TYR A 122 -7.06 0.60 13.91
C TYR A 122 -7.02 -0.82 13.35
N THR A 123 -7.33 -0.98 12.06
CA THR A 123 -7.29 -2.30 11.42
C THR A 123 -5.88 -2.91 11.50
N GLN A 124 -4.85 -2.15 11.16
CA GLN A 124 -3.47 -2.63 11.22
C GLN A 124 -3.01 -2.91 12.64
N LEU A 125 -3.33 -2.03 13.59
CA LEU A 125 -2.99 -2.18 15.00
C LEU A 125 -3.58 -3.47 15.58
N PHE A 126 -4.87 -3.74 15.34
CA PHE A 126 -5.50 -4.95 15.87
C PHE A 126 -4.97 -6.21 15.18
N ASN A 127 -4.81 -6.20 13.86
CA ASN A 127 -4.25 -7.33 13.13
C ASN A 127 -2.83 -7.65 13.62
N LEU A 128 -1.95 -6.65 13.69
CA LEU A 128 -0.57 -6.82 14.15
C LEU A 128 -0.52 -7.36 15.58
N LEU A 129 -1.32 -6.82 16.49
CA LEU A 129 -1.32 -7.26 17.89
C LEU A 129 -1.85 -8.70 18.03
N CYS A 130 -2.87 -9.08 17.25
CA CYS A 130 -3.41 -10.45 17.23
C CYS A 130 -2.41 -11.44 16.61
N GLU A 131 -1.88 -11.15 15.42
CA GLU A 131 -0.87 -11.98 14.75
C GLU A 131 0.32 -12.20 15.68
N LYS A 132 0.78 -11.14 16.35
CA LYS A 132 1.89 -11.24 17.29
C LYS A 132 1.54 -12.05 18.54
N ALA A 133 0.33 -11.90 19.08
CA ALA A 133 -0.13 -12.71 20.20
C ALA A 133 -0.11 -14.20 19.84
N ASP A 134 -0.67 -14.55 18.68
CA ASP A 134 -0.89 -15.93 18.25
C ASP A 134 0.40 -16.59 17.76
N ASP A 135 1.14 -15.94 16.87
CA ASP A 135 2.27 -16.54 16.15
C ASP A 135 3.60 -16.43 16.91
N VAL A 136 3.77 -15.41 17.77
CA VAL A 136 5.02 -15.18 18.51
C VAL A 136 4.91 -15.61 19.98
N TYR A 137 3.79 -15.30 20.63
CA TYR A 137 3.63 -15.47 22.07
C TYR A 137 2.65 -16.59 22.49
N GLY A 138 2.13 -17.36 21.54
CA GLY A 138 1.30 -18.54 21.81
C GLY A 138 -0.08 -18.20 22.40
N GLY A 139 -0.68 -17.10 21.96
CA GLY A 139 -2.05 -16.68 22.26
C GLY A 139 -2.18 -15.50 23.23
N ARG A 140 -1.08 -14.91 23.72
CA ARG A 140 -1.14 -13.71 24.58
C ARG A 140 0.12 -12.87 24.53
N LEU A 141 -0.04 -11.56 24.26
CA LEU A 141 1.06 -10.60 24.31
C LEU A 141 1.70 -10.47 25.71
N PRO A 142 3.01 -10.19 25.80
CA PRO A 142 3.72 -9.96 27.06
C PRO A 142 3.25 -8.68 27.76
N VAL A 143 2.74 -7.71 27.01
CA VAL A 143 2.20 -6.45 27.51
C VAL A 143 0.69 -6.44 27.34
N HIS A 144 -0.05 -6.12 28.41
CA HIS A 144 -1.49 -5.97 28.35
C HIS A 144 -1.88 -4.75 27.51
N VAL A 145 -2.67 -4.97 26.46
CA VAL A 145 -3.19 -3.91 25.59
C VAL A 145 -4.51 -3.38 26.17
N ARG A 146 -4.66 -2.05 26.23
CA ARG A 146 -5.92 -1.38 26.58
C ARG A 146 -6.23 -0.33 25.52
N CYS A 147 -7.37 -0.48 24.85
CA CYS A 147 -7.88 0.52 23.93
C CYS A 147 -8.91 1.40 24.64
N LEU A 148 -8.75 2.72 24.51
CA LEU A 148 -9.73 3.71 24.93
C LEU A 148 -10.15 4.43 23.64
N ILE A 149 -11.41 4.32 23.27
CA ILE A 149 -11.99 4.87 22.04
C ILE A 149 -13.00 5.92 22.42
#